data_AF-A0A975GKR7-F1
#
_entry.id   AF-A0A975GKR7-F1
#
_cell.length_a   1.000
_cell.length_b   1.000
_cell.length_c   1.000
_cell.angle_alpha   90.00
_cell.angle_beta   90.00
_cell.angle_gamma   90.00
#
_symmetry.space_group_name_H-M   'P 1'
#
loop_
_entity.id
_entity.type
_entity.pdbx_description
1 polymer ?
#
loop_
_entity_poly.entity_id
_entity_poly.type
_entity_poly.pdbx_seq_one_letter_code
_entity_poly.pdbx_strand_id
1 'polypeptide(L)'
;MKTLNLRKTMSFDNTPRLFQIIVVLTGVLFFAVPCTAGVVMNTNDTGADSLPQVIADAAAGETITFDSGIANSTIIFASQIDIGKNLTIDGETNNITVSGGGSVRIFFISGSSAVTLANLTISNGKATGAGEGGGICIGNDATLTADNCTFSNNQATYGGAVDAYGTLNANPN
;
A
#
# COMPACT_ATOMS: atom_id res chain seq x y z
N MET A 1 -51.65 16.02 33.42
CA MET A 1 -50.73 15.16 34.21
C MET A 1 -50.41 13.92 33.38
N LYS A 2 -49.13 13.53 33.36
CA LYS A 2 -48.50 12.45 32.57
C LYS A 2 -49.30 11.14 32.57
N THR A 3 -49.21 10.35 31.48
CA THR A 3 -48.41 9.10 31.41
C THR A 3 -48.58 8.43 30.03
N LEU A 4 -47.45 8.14 29.34
CA LEU A 4 -47.34 7.27 28.16
C LEU A 4 -47.62 5.81 28.54
N ASN A 5 -48.18 5.01 27.62
CA ASN A 5 -47.90 3.58 27.58
C ASN A 5 -47.76 3.07 26.15
N LEU A 6 -46.63 2.42 25.92
CA LEU A 6 -46.13 1.89 24.66
C LEU A 6 -46.58 0.44 24.43
N ARG A 7 -46.64 0.08 23.13
CA ARG A 7 -46.46 -1.24 22.50
C ARG A 7 -47.64 -2.23 22.53
N LYS A 8 -48.18 -2.47 21.32
CA LYS A 8 -48.42 -3.84 20.85
C LYS A 8 -47.92 -3.99 19.42
N THR A 9 -47.02 -4.95 19.28
CA THR A 9 -46.32 -5.45 18.10
C THR A 9 -47.32 -5.83 17.00
N MET A 10 -47.07 -5.43 15.75
CA MET A 10 -47.75 -6.02 14.59
C MET A 10 -46.76 -6.86 13.77
N SER A 11 -47.27 -8.05 13.46
CA SER A 11 -46.69 -9.19 12.78
C SER A 11 -46.06 -8.83 11.43
N PHE A 12 -44.93 -9.45 11.11
CA PHE A 12 -44.38 -9.50 9.77
C PHE A 12 -45.21 -10.48 8.94
N ASP A 13 -45.92 -9.99 7.93
CA ASP A 13 -46.42 -10.83 6.84
C ASP A 13 -45.80 -10.41 5.51
N ASN A 14 -45.52 -11.45 4.75
CA ASN A 14 -44.56 -11.60 3.69
C ASN A 14 -45.23 -11.35 2.33
N THR A 15 -44.69 -10.47 1.47
CA THR A 15 -44.60 -10.64 -0.01
C THR A 15 -44.08 -9.37 -0.72
N PRO A 16 -43.42 -9.50 -1.88
CA PRO A 16 -42.38 -8.57 -2.32
C PRO A 16 -42.90 -7.56 -3.34
N ARG A 17 -42.39 -6.31 -3.34
CA ARG A 17 -42.13 -5.49 -4.53
C ARG A 17 -41.60 -4.08 -4.21
N LEU A 18 -40.44 -3.78 -4.81
CA LEU A 18 -39.89 -2.49 -5.22
C LEU A 18 -39.77 -1.32 -4.20
N PHE A 19 -38.52 -0.91 -4.00
CA PHE A 19 -38.05 0.47 -3.76
C PHE A 19 -38.75 1.30 -2.67
N GLN A 20 -38.22 1.29 -1.44
CA GLN A 20 -38.04 2.51 -0.61
C GLN A 20 -36.95 2.24 0.45
N ILE A 21 -35.68 2.54 0.16
CA ILE A 21 -34.69 2.76 1.23
C ILE A 21 -34.65 4.26 1.48
N ILE A 22 -35.41 4.70 2.48
CA ILE A 22 -35.25 6.02 3.11
C ILE A 22 -34.06 5.88 4.06
N VAL A 23 -32.88 6.36 3.66
CA VAL A 23 -31.77 6.60 4.60
C VAL A 23 -31.85 8.06 5.03
N VAL A 24 -32.26 8.31 6.27
CA VAL A 24 -32.05 9.62 6.90
C VAL A 24 -31.50 9.44 8.32
N LEU A 25 -30.17 9.59 8.40
CA LEU A 25 -29.43 10.41 9.36
C LEU A 25 -29.62 10.13 10.87
N THR A 26 -28.78 9.24 11.45
CA THR A 26 -27.85 9.53 12.56
C THR A 26 -27.09 8.25 12.92
N GLY A 27 -25.81 8.22 12.60
CA GLY A 27 -24.95 7.07 12.82
C GLY A 27 -24.16 6.82 11.58
N VAL A 28 -23.01 7.49 11.48
CA VAL A 28 -21.92 6.96 10.67
C VAL A 28 -21.68 5.56 11.26
N LEU A 29 -22.21 4.52 10.63
CA LEU A 29 -21.74 3.17 10.87
C LEU A 29 -20.30 3.22 10.39
N PHE A 30 -19.39 3.47 11.32
CA PHE A 30 -17.98 3.17 11.15
C PHE A 30 -17.96 1.65 11.07
N PHE A 31 -18.17 1.11 9.87
CA PHE A 31 -17.64 -0.20 9.59
C PHE A 31 -16.15 -0.01 9.82
N ALA A 32 -15.64 -0.52 10.95
CA ALA A 32 -14.23 -0.84 11.02
C ALA A 32 -14.04 -1.80 9.84
N VAL A 33 -13.50 -1.28 8.74
CA VAL A 33 -13.01 -2.11 7.65
C VAL A 33 -12.04 -3.04 8.37
N PRO A 34 -12.31 -4.36 8.43
CA PRO A 34 -11.33 -5.25 9.01
C PRO A 34 -10.05 -4.98 8.25
N CYS A 35 -8.98 -4.67 9.01
CA CYS A 35 -7.61 -4.57 8.53
C CYS A 35 -7.27 -5.91 7.90
N THR A 36 -7.69 -6.11 6.65
CA THR A 36 -7.34 -7.26 5.86
C THR A 36 -5.98 -6.92 5.31
N ALA A 37 -4.97 -7.68 5.70
CA ALA A 37 -3.65 -7.56 5.10
C ALA A 37 -3.84 -7.52 3.57
N GLY A 38 -3.32 -6.47 2.93
CA GLY A 38 -3.44 -6.32 1.50
C GLY A 38 -2.62 -7.41 0.82
N VAL A 39 -3.24 -8.24 -0.02
CA VAL A 39 -2.53 -9.29 -0.75
C VAL A 39 -2.44 -8.88 -2.22
N VAL A 40 -1.23 -8.77 -2.74
CA VAL A 40 -0.99 -8.56 -4.16
C VAL A 40 -1.13 -9.87 -4.91
N MET A 41 -1.99 -9.93 -5.93
CA MET A 41 -2.30 -11.19 -6.62
C MET A 41 -1.84 -11.23 -8.08
N ASN A 42 -1.33 -10.12 -8.61
CA ASN A 42 -0.84 -10.06 -9.98
C ASN A 42 0.38 -9.13 -10.11
N THR A 43 1.04 -9.21 -11.27
CA THR A 43 2.24 -8.44 -11.59
C THR A 43 1.94 -7.19 -12.42
N ASN A 44 0.69 -6.77 -12.51
CA ASN A 44 0.32 -5.59 -13.27
C ASN A 44 0.84 -4.33 -12.54
N ASP A 45 1.11 -3.28 -13.30
CA ASP A 45 1.52 -1.98 -12.78
C ASP A 45 0.33 -1.10 -12.35
N THR A 46 -0.90 -1.56 -12.64
CA THR A 46 -2.16 -0.87 -12.36
C THR A 46 -3.31 -1.86 -12.25
N GLY A 47 -4.45 -1.40 -11.73
CA GLY A 47 -5.70 -2.17 -11.67
C GLY A 47 -5.85 -3.03 -10.41
N ALA A 48 -6.99 -3.71 -10.31
CA ALA A 48 -7.33 -4.52 -9.15
C ALA A 48 -6.22 -5.54 -8.80
N ASP A 49 -5.99 -5.72 -7.51
CA ASP A 49 -5.03 -6.67 -6.92
C ASP A 49 -3.55 -6.47 -7.32
N SER A 50 -3.22 -5.36 -7.99
CA SER A 50 -1.85 -4.94 -8.27
C SER A 50 -1.20 -4.28 -7.06
N LEU A 51 0.13 -4.34 -6.93
CA LEU A 51 0.84 -3.70 -5.81
C LEU A 51 0.50 -2.20 -5.67
N PRO A 52 0.45 -1.39 -6.74
CA PRO A 52 0.04 0.01 -6.63
C PRO A 52 -1.38 0.21 -6.11
N GLN A 53 -2.34 -0.61 -6.54
CA GLN A 53 -3.72 -0.53 -6.05
C GLN A 53 -3.83 -0.95 -4.58
N VAL A 54 -3.14 -2.03 -4.20
CA VAL A 54 -3.12 -2.51 -2.81
C VAL A 54 -2.46 -1.48 -1.88
N ILE A 55 -1.39 -0.80 -2.31
CA ILE A 55 -0.80 0.33 -1.57
C ILE A 55 -1.80 1.48 -1.42
N ALA A 56 -2.55 1.81 -2.49
CA ALA A 56 -3.53 2.88 -2.46
C ALA A 56 -4.67 2.58 -1.46
N ASP A 57 -5.16 1.34 -1.46
CA ASP A 57 -6.30 0.91 -0.65
C ASP A 57 -5.93 0.63 0.82
N ALA A 58 -4.68 0.26 1.11
CA ALA A 58 -4.22 -0.07 2.45
C ALA A 58 -4.40 1.09 3.45
N ALA A 59 -4.86 0.78 4.66
CA ALA A 59 -4.88 1.74 5.76
C ALA A 59 -3.47 1.99 6.31
N ALA A 60 -3.27 3.11 7.00
CA ALA A 60 -2.00 3.40 7.65
C ALA A 60 -1.69 2.37 8.75
N GLY A 61 -0.49 1.80 8.72
CA GLY A 61 0.00 0.77 9.62
C GLY A 61 -0.22 -0.66 9.14
N GLU A 62 -0.85 -0.86 7.97
CA GLU A 62 -1.09 -2.21 7.45
C GLU A 62 0.16 -2.86 6.85
N THR A 63 0.13 -4.19 6.83
CA THR A 63 1.10 -5.03 6.14
C THR A 63 0.51 -5.53 4.83
N ILE A 64 1.25 -5.31 3.76
CA ILE A 64 0.99 -5.79 2.41
C ILE A 64 1.89 -7.01 2.16
N THR A 65 1.30 -8.11 1.70
CA THR A 65 2.01 -9.32 1.31
C THR A 65 1.69 -9.69 -0.15
N PHE A 66 2.29 -10.77 -0.64
CA PHE A 66 2.13 -11.23 -2.02
C PHE A 66 1.56 -12.64 -2.04
N ASP A 67 0.63 -12.89 -2.95
CA ASP A 67 0.09 -14.23 -3.17
C ASP A 67 1.20 -15.16 -3.70
N SER A 68 1.23 -16.40 -3.20
CA SER A 68 2.22 -17.39 -3.62
C SER A 68 2.19 -17.71 -5.13
N GLY A 69 1.05 -17.47 -5.79
CA GLY A 69 0.87 -17.63 -7.24
C GLY A 69 1.71 -16.66 -8.08
N ILE A 70 2.23 -15.59 -7.49
CA ILE A 70 3.17 -14.65 -8.14
C ILE A 70 4.60 -14.75 -7.58
N ALA A 71 4.93 -15.81 -6.83
CA ALA A 71 6.29 -16.01 -6.34
C ALA A 71 7.33 -16.03 -7.49
N ASN A 72 8.53 -15.52 -7.23
CA ASN A 72 9.64 -15.32 -8.17
C ASN A 72 9.33 -14.38 -9.34
N SER A 73 8.28 -13.58 -9.23
CA SER A 73 7.90 -12.64 -10.28
C SER A 73 8.61 -11.29 -10.15
N THR A 74 8.67 -10.60 -11.28
CA THR A 74 9.08 -9.19 -11.36
C THR A 74 7.84 -8.35 -11.66
N ILE A 75 7.57 -7.37 -10.81
CA ILE A 75 6.58 -6.32 -11.04
C ILE A 75 7.32 -5.12 -11.61
N ILE A 76 6.99 -4.72 -12.83
CA ILE A 76 7.66 -3.60 -13.52
C ILE A 76 6.73 -2.40 -13.50
N PHE A 77 7.16 -1.30 -12.88
CA PHE A 77 6.40 -0.07 -12.81
C PHE A 77 6.65 0.83 -14.01
N ALA A 78 5.56 1.38 -14.56
CA ALA A 78 5.62 2.42 -15.59
C ALA A 78 5.71 3.84 -15.00
N SER A 79 5.48 4.01 -13.70
CA SER A 79 5.56 5.29 -12.99
C SER A 79 5.94 5.10 -11.53
N GLN A 80 6.39 6.18 -10.89
CA GLN A 80 6.73 6.19 -9.46
C GLN A 80 5.50 6.00 -8.59
N ILE A 81 5.65 5.27 -7.48
CA ILE A 81 4.64 5.13 -6.44
C ILE A 81 5.01 6.01 -5.23
N ASP A 82 4.09 6.92 -4.88
CA ASP A 82 4.22 7.77 -3.71
C ASP A 82 3.60 7.10 -2.48
N ILE A 83 4.38 6.93 -1.41
CA ILE A 83 3.94 6.36 -0.14
C ILE A 83 3.97 7.44 0.93
N GLY A 84 2.78 7.91 1.31
CA GLY A 84 2.58 8.98 2.30
C GLY A 84 1.90 8.52 3.59
N LYS A 85 2.01 7.22 3.91
CA LYS A 85 1.42 6.59 5.10
C LYS A 85 2.33 5.49 5.62
N ASN A 86 2.19 5.18 6.90
CA ASN A 86 2.90 4.07 7.51
C ASN A 86 2.45 2.77 6.85
N LEU A 87 3.38 1.93 6.40
CA LEU A 87 3.08 0.65 5.75
C LEU A 87 4.23 -0.32 5.95
N THR A 88 3.92 -1.61 5.95
CA THR A 88 4.91 -2.67 5.73
C THR A 88 4.60 -3.35 4.40
N ILE A 89 5.60 -3.55 3.55
CA ILE A 89 5.49 -4.33 2.32
C ILE A 89 6.47 -5.49 2.44
N ASP A 90 5.94 -6.69 2.60
CA ASP A 90 6.71 -7.88 2.91
C ASP A 90 6.59 -8.92 1.79
N GLY A 91 7.71 -9.23 1.15
CA GLY A 91 7.82 -10.29 0.15
C GLY A 91 7.75 -11.70 0.74
N GLU A 92 7.82 -11.84 2.07
CA GLU A 92 7.90 -13.11 2.79
C GLU A 92 8.92 -14.06 2.15
N THR A 93 8.50 -15.27 1.75
CA THR A 93 9.34 -16.23 1.03
C THR A 93 9.11 -16.20 -0.49
N ASN A 94 8.32 -15.24 -1.00
CA ASN A 94 7.88 -15.23 -2.39
C ASN A 94 8.94 -14.72 -3.36
N ASN A 95 10.08 -14.18 -2.88
CA ASN A 95 11.18 -13.70 -3.73
C ASN A 95 10.71 -12.72 -4.82
N ILE A 96 10.00 -11.67 -4.40
CA ILE A 96 9.41 -10.68 -5.30
C ILE A 96 10.46 -9.63 -5.68
N THR A 97 10.52 -9.32 -6.98
CA THR A 97 11.28 -8.19 -7.50
C THR A 97 10.34 -7.06 -7.88
N VAL A 98 10.55 -5.87 -7.31
CA VAL A 98 9.93 -4.62 -7.77
C VAL A 98 10.95 -3.87 -8.62
N SER A 99 10.55 -3.50 -9.85
CA SER A 99 11.46 -2.97 -10.87
C SER A 99 10.96 -1.67 -11.48
N GLY A 100 11.88 -0.72 -11.66
CA GLY A 100 11.62 0.53 -12.40
C GLY A 100 11.87 0.42 -13.91
N GLY A 101 12.14 -0.78 -14.43
CA GLY A 101 12.33 -1.01 -15.87
C GLY A 101 13.48 -0.19 -16.52
N GLY A 102 14.43 0.27 -15.71
CA GLY A 102 15.54 1.14 -16.13
C GLY A 102 15.11 2.56 -16.48
N SER A 103 13.88 2.96 -16.17
CA SER A 103 13.28 4.22 -16.65
C SER A 103 12.63 5.06 -15.55
N VAL A 104 12.18 4.46 -14.45
CA VAL A 104 11.46 5.16 -13.39
C VAL A 104 12.06 4.92 -12.01
N ARG A 105 11.96 5.93 -11.14
CA ARG A 105 12.12 5.73 -9.70
C ARG A 105 10.94 4.92 -9.18
N ILE A 106 11.19 3.94 -8.33
CA ILE A 106 10.17 2.98 -7.90
C ILE A 106 9.29 3.59 -6.81
N PHE A 107 9.92 4.02 -5.71
CA PHE A 107 9.20 4.59 -4.57
C PHE A 107 9.69 6.00 -4.23
N PHE A 108 8.75 6.86 -3.84
CA PHE A 108 9.04 8.07 -3.09
C PHE A 108 8.28 8.04 -1.78
N ILE A 109 9.01 8.10 -0.67
CA ILE A 109 8.42 8.06 0.67
C ILE A 109 8.32 9.49 1.17
N SER A 110 7.12 9.92 1.52
CA SER A 110 6.81 11.32 1.80
C SER A 110 6.10 11.52 3.13
N GLY A 111 6.11 12.76 3.62
CA GLY A 111 5.55 13.13 4.92
C GLY A 111 6.27 12.46 6.09
N SER A 112 5.67 12.48 7.27
CA SER A 112 6.20 11.79 8.47
C SER A 112 5.87 10.29 8.47
N SER A 113 6.03 9.63 7.33
CA SER A 113 5.66 8.23 7.13
C SER A 113 6.79 7.29 7.52
N ALA A 114 6.45 6.19 8.17
CA ALA A 114 7.35 5.07 8.46
C ALA A 114 7.01 3.87 7.57
N VAL A 115 7.84 3.59 6.58
CA VAL A 115 7.66 2.48 5.64
C VAL A 115 8.70 1.40 5.91
N THR A 116 8.26 0.15 5.99
CA THR A 116 9.12 -1.02 6.04
C THR A 116 9.01 -1.79 4.73
N LEU A 117 10.15 -2.06 4.09
CA LEU A 117 10.27 -3.02 3.00
C LEU A 117 10.98 -4.25 3.57
N ALA A 118 10.38 -5.43 3.42
CA ALA A 118 10.93 -6.67 3.93
C ALA A 118 11.00 -7.74 2.83
N ASN A 119 12.11 -8.48 2.73
CA ASN A 119 12.24 -9.65 1.85
C ASN A 119 11.97 -9.36 0.35
N LEU A 120 12.40 -8.19 -0.13
CA LEU A 120 12.18 -7.72 -1.51
C LEU A 120 13.49 -7.47 -2.26
N THR A 121 13.45 -7.67 -3.57
CA THR A 121 14.46 -7.10 -4.48
C THR A 121 13.93 -5.82 -5.11
N ILE A 122 14.64 -4.71 -4.93
CA ILE A 122 14.36 -3.41 -5.54
C ILE A 122 15.39 -3.18 -6.64
N SER A 123 14.95 -3.23 -7.90
CA SER A 123 15.90 -3.28 -9.02
C SER A 123 15.60 -2.35 -10.18
N ASN A 124 16.64 -2.02 -10.95
CA ASN A 124 16.51 -1.31 -12.22
C ASN A 124 15.68 -0.01 -12.11
N GLY A 125 15.67 0.63 -10.95
CA GLY A 125 15.08 1.94 -10.76
C GLY A 125 15.97 3.02 -11.39
N LYS A 126 15.37 4.05 -11.99
CA LYS A 126 16.09 5.17 -12.57
C LYS A 126 15.44 6.52 -12.28
N ALA A 127 16.19 7.41 -11.64
CA ALA A 127 15.87 8.83 -11.59
C ALA A 127 16.60 9.57 -12.72
N THR A 128 15.91 10.46 -13.45
CA THR A 128 16.49 11.25 -14.53
C THR A 128 16.69 12.72 -14.12
N GLY A 129 17.62 13.43 -14.77
CA GLY A 129 17.96 14.82 -14.45
C GLY A 129 18.71 14.96 -13.13
N ALA A 130 18.37 15.99 -12.35
CA ALA A 130 18.89 16.16 -10.98
C ALA A 130 18.26 15.15 -9.97
N GLY A 131 17.56 14.12 -10.47
CA GLY A 131 16.79 13.20 -9.64
C GLY A 131 17.65 12.35 -8.72
N GLU A 132 17.09 12.09 -7.54
CA GLU A 132 17.71 11.33 -6.47
C GLU A 132 17.06 9.96 -6.27
N GLY A 133 17.83 8.98 -5.80
CA GLY A 133 17.29 7.70 -5.37
C GLY A 133 16.72 6.89 -6.51
N GLY A 134 17.56 6.22 -7.31
CA GLY A 134 17.10 5.52 -8.52
C GLY A 134 16.04 4.46 -8.22
N GLY A 135 16.20 3.72 -7.12
CA GLY A 135 15.17 2.85 -6.58
C GLY A 135 14.18 3.64 -5.72
N ILE A 136 14.70 4.28 -4.66
CA ILE A 136 13.87 4.93 -3.63
C ILE A 136 14.42 6.32 -3.27
N CYS A 137 13.55 7.31 -3.18
CA CYS A 137 13.86 8.60 -2.56
C CYS A 137 13.06 8.75 -1.26
N ILE A 138 13.73 9.08 -0.15
CA ILE A 138 13.12 9.29 1.17
C ILE A 138 13.06 10.79 1.42
N GLY A 139 11.85 11.35 1.48
CA GLY A 139 11.61 12.75 1.79
C GLY A 139 11.98 13.14 3.23
N ASN A 140 11.92 14.44 3.53
CA ASN A 140 12.16 14.95 4.88
C ASN A 140 11.18 14.32 5.88
N ASP A 141 11.68 13.99 7.08
CA ASP A 141 10.93 13.37 8.18
C ASP A 141 10.32 11.98 7.90
N ALA A 142 10.49 11.45 6.69
CA ALA A 142 10.13 10.07 6.37
C ALA A 142 11.20 9.10 6.89
N THR A 143 10.77 7.87 7.15
CA THR A 143 11.65 6.76 7.53
C THR A 143 11.41 5.58 6.60
N LEU A 144 12.49 5.04 6.05
CA LEU A 144 12.51 3.73 5.41
C LEU A 144 13.27 2.74 6.29
N THR A 145 12.65 1.61 6.61
CA THR A 145 13.35 0.42 7.08
C THR A 145 13.43 -0.57 5.93
N ALA A 146 14.63 -0.93 5.50
CA ALA A 146 14.89 -1.96 4.51
C ALA A 146 15.43 -3.20 5.23
N ASP A 147 14.57 -4.20 5.40
CA ASP A 147 14.84 -5.42 6.16
C ASP A 147 14.99 -6.60 5.21
N ASN A 148 16.18 -7.19 5.13
CA ASN A 148 16.45 -8.26 4.17
C ASN A 148 16.05 -7.88 2.72
N CYS A 149 16.48 -6.69 2.28
CA CYS A 149 16.24 -6.21 0.93
C CYS A 149 17.52 -6.24 0.08
N THR A 150 17.36 -6.59 -1.19
CA THR A 150 18.43 -6.46 -2.19
C THR A 150 18.17 -5.26 -3.09
N PHE A 151 19.15 -4.38 -3.25
CA PHE A 151 19.09 -3.26 -4.19
C PHE A 151 20.06 -3.50 -5.35
N SER A 152 19.57 -3.59 -6.59
CA SER A 152 20.41 -3.95 -7.74
C SER A 152 20.12 -3.10 -8.98
N ASN A 153 21.18 -2.70 -9.71
CA ASN A 153 21.08 -1.97 -10.98
C ASN A 153 20.25 -0.67 -10.94
N ASN A 154 20.11 -0.07 -9.76
CA ASN A 154 19.43 1.21 -9.59
C ASN A 154 20.38 2.37 -9.92
N GLN A 155 19.87 3.39 -10.60
CA GLN A 155 20.66 4.49 -11.17
C GLN A 155 20.03 5.85 -10.88
N ALA A 156 20.83 6.78 -10.37
CA ALA A 156 20.45 8.17 -10.18
C ALA A 156 21.71 9.05 -10.18
N THR A 157 21.53 10.36 -10.31
CA THR A 157 22.62 11.32 -10.18
C THR A 157 23.12 11.38 -8.74
N TYR A 158 22.19 11.32 -7.77
CA TYR A 158 22.47 11.26 -6.33
C TYR A 158 21.77 10.05 -5.72
N GLY A 159 22.50 9.25 -4.93
CA GLY A 159 21.95 8.03 -4.31
C GLY A 159 21.46 7.00 -5.34
N GLY A 160 22.37 6.23 -5.95
CA GLY A 160 22.03 5.31 -7.06
C GLY A 160 20.84 4.38 -6.76
N ALA A 161 20.85 3.72 -5.60
CA ALA A 161 19.73 2.92 -5.13
C ALA A 161 18.74 3.72 -4.26
N VAL A 162 19.26 4.32 -3.18
CA VAL A 162 18.47 5.09 -2.23
C VAL A 162 19.13 6.45 -2.03
N ASP A 163 18.33 7.51 -2.04
CA ASP A 163 18.72 8.81 -1.52
C ASP A 163 17.80 9.19 -0.37
N ALA A 164 18.38 9.74 0.70
CA ALA A 164 17.70 9.92 1.97
C ALA A 164 17.86 11.34 2.51
N TYR A 165 16.77 12.12 2.42
CA TYR A 165 16.62 13.37 3.18
C TYR A 165 16.08 13.10 4.59
N GLY A 166 15.34 12.00 4.75
CA GLY A 166 14.89 11.46 6.03
C GLY A 166 15.81 10.38 6.60
N THR A 167 15.23 9.41 7.29
CA THR A 167 15.96 8.30 7.93
C THR A 167 15.92 7.03 7.09
N LEU A 168 17.08 6.39 6.92
CA LEU A 168 17.19 5.04 6.36
C LEU A 168 17.75 4.09 7.42
N ASN A 169 17.00 3.04 7.74
CA ASN A 169 17.44 1.91 8.56
C ASN A 169 17.63 0.70 7.64
N ALA A 170 18.88 0.30 7.40
CA ALA A 170 19.17 -0.85 6.56
C ALA A 170 19.63 -2.04 7.41
N ASN A 171 18.86 -3.13 7.38
CA ASN A 171 19.20 -4.40 7.99
C ASN A 171 19.59 -5.38 6.87
N PRO A 172 20.88 -5.51 6.55
CA PRO A 172 21.33 -6.39 5.47
C PRO A 172 21.07 -7.86 5.80
N ASN A 173 20.90 -8.64 4.74
CA ASN A 173 20.78 -10.10 4.74
C ASN A 173 22.11 -10.78 5.12
#